data_AF-A0A2D4H137-F1
#
_entry.id   AF-A0A2D4H137-F1
#
_cell.length_a   1.000
_cell.length_b   1.000
_cell.length_c   1.000
_cell.angle_alpha   90.00
_cell.angle_beta   90.00
_cell.angle_gamma   90.00
#
_symmetry.space_group_name_H-M   'P 1'
#
loop_
_entity.id
_entity.type
_entity.pdbx_description
1 polymer ?
#
loop_
_entity_poly.entity_id
_entity_poly.type
_entity_poly.pdbx_seq_one_letter_code
_entity_poly.pdbx_strand_id
1 'polypeptide(L)'
;PRIHIQRSGWLSKKMKISWSAYDTFEANFKPLVVIELAQNTKDETKEWLMQKIVGKKKNGENHRLESSYQNHLILKVLVFNFLNCFASLFYIAFILVDMKLLRQSLATLLITSQVLNQFVEAALPYWLQKRRNKTVEKKVKALQIDTDMSLFEQVNLEKGMDTYLGTFDDYLELFLQFGYVSLFSCVYPLAAIFAVLNNITEMYSDALKMCSVFKRPFSEPAANIGVWQMAFQTMTVISVITNCILIGMSPQINALFPDSKSELIIIVVLAEHLALAVKFLMSYVIADKPCDIQIKLARLEFESLEALKQQQIKLAAESLKES
;
A
#
# COMPACT_ATOMS: atom_id res chain seq x y z
N PRO A 1 41.46 15.68 -46.98
CA PRO A 1 41.57 16.23 -45.61
C PRO A 1 40.20 16.25 -44.90
N ARG A 2 39.79 15.10 -44.35
CA ARG A 2 38.58 14.98 -43.49
C ARG A 2 38.99 15.28 -42.05
N ILE A 3 38.44 16.35 -41.50
CA ILE A 3 38.60 16.70 -40.08
C ILE A 3 37.48 15.99 -39.32
N HIS A 4 37.86 15.00 -38.51
CA HIS A 4 36.99 14.39 -37.50
C HIS A 4 36.73 15.42 -36.39
N ILE A 5 35.47 15.86 -36.24
CA ILE A 5 35.03 16.63 -35.07
C ILE A 5 34.13 15.73 -34.23
N GLN A 6 34.73 15.19 -33.18
CA GLN A 6 34.08 14.43 -32.12
C GLN A 6 33.35 15.42 -31.21
N ARG A 7 32.03 15.59 -31.39
CA ARG A 7 31.19 16.42 -30.51
C ARG A 7 30.44 15.56 -29.49
N SER A 8 31.06 15.47 -28.32
CA SER A 8 30.45 15.58 -26.97
C SER A 8 29.13 14.83 -26.70
N GLY A 9 29.25 13.64 -26.11
CA GLY A 9 28.18 12.91 -25.43
C GLY A 9 27.82 13.50 -24.06
N TRP A 10 27.25 14.71 -24.05
CA TRP A 10 26.85 15.43 -22.83
C TRP A 10 25.44 16.02 -22.91
N LEU A 11 24.44 15.32 -23.46
CA LEU A 11 23.05 15.82 -23.46
C LEU A 11 21.97 14.74 -23.29
N SER A 12 22.30 13.56 -22.75
CA SER A 12 21.31 12.51 -22.47
C SER A 12 21.19 12.14 -20.99
N LYS A 13 21.35 13.10 -20.08
CA LYS A 13 20.81 12.99 -18.72
C LYS A 13 19.47 13.73 -18.68
N LYS A 14 18.45 13.17 -19.34
CA LYS A 14 17.07 13.61 -19.13
C LYS A 14 16.63 13.14 -17.75
N MET A 15 16.53 14.10 -16.85
CA MET A 15 15.92 14.04 -15.54
C MET A 15 14.52 13.42 -15.67
N LYS A 16 14.40 12.12 -15.35
CA LYS A 16 13.12 11.47 -15.07
C LYS A 16 12.74 11.91 -13.66
N ILE A 17 11.88 12.92 -13.57
CA ILE A 17 11.19 13.25 -12.32
C ILE A 17 9.84 12.53 -12.41
N SER A 18 9.86 11.28 -11.95
CA SER A 18 8.67 10.55 -11.53
C SER A 18 8.84 10.42 -10.02
N TRP A 19 7.95 11.04 -9.25
CA TRP A 19 7.87 10.87 -7.81
C TRP A 19 6.67 9.95 -7.54
N SER A 20 6.78 8.69 -7.92
CA SER A 20 5.95 7.63 -7.36
C SER A 20 6.65 7.10 -6.10
N ALA A 21 5.92 6.79 -5.03
CA ALA A 21 6.46 6.21 -3.80
C ALA A 21 7.24 4.90 -4.06
N TYR A 22 7.00 4.24 -5.20
CA TYR A 22 7.79 3.12 -5.70
C TYR A 22 9.13 3.48 -6.37
N ASP A 23 9.28 4.66 -6.99
CA ASP A 23 10.59 5.13 -7.49
C ASP A 23 11.56 5.41 -6.33
N THR A 24 11.04 5.68 -5.13
CA THR A 24 11.81 5.64 -3.88
C THR A 24 12.07 4.22 -3.37
N PHE A 25 11.31 3.21 -3.78
CA PHE A 25 11.39 1.84 -3.26
C PHE A 25 12.39 0.93 -4.00
N GLU A 26 12.45 1.01 -5.34
CA GLU A 26 13.37 0.18 -6.14
C GLU A 26 14.78 0.79 -6.22
N ALA A 27 14.90 2.13 -6.17
CA ALA A 27 16.17 2.83 -6.32
C ALA A 27 16.72 3.49 -5.04
N ASN A 28 15.95 3.66 -3.96
CA ASN A 28 16.45 4.30 -2.74
C ASN A 28 15.75 3.85 -1.43
N PHE A 29 15.79 2.55 -1.07
CA PHE A 29 16.15 2.25 0.33
C PHE A 29 17.65 2.49 0.49
N LYS A 30 18.10 3.70 0.16
CA LYS A 30 19.21 4.30 0.88
C LYS A 30 18.60 4.52 2.25
N PRO A 31 19.01 3.78 3.29
CA PRO A 31 18.67 4.24 4.61
C PRO A 31 19.33 5.62 4.68
N LEU A 32 18.57 6.71 4.56
CA LEU A 32 19.14 8.04 4.71
C LEU A 32 19.87 8.10 6.05
N VAL A 33 19.33 7.39 7.05
CA VAL A 33 19.97 7.06 8.33
C VAL A 33 21.39 6.47 8.17
N VAL A 34 21.68 5.58 7.22
CA VAL A 34 23.03 5.03 7.00
C VAL A 34 23.94 5.99 6.23
N ILE A 35 23.41 6.80 5.31
CA ILE A 35 24.22 7.80 4.59
C ILE A 35 24.52 9.03 5.46
N GLU A 36 23.61 9.39 6.36
CA GLU A 36 23.80 10.43 7.38
C GLU A 36 24.65 9.96 8.56
N LEU A 37 24.46 8.73 9.07
CA LEU A 37 25.30 8.19 10.15
C LEU A 37 26.73 7.83 9.70
N ALA A 38 26.98 7.71 8.39
CA ALA A 38 28.25 7.24 7.84
C ALA A 38 28.90 8.24 6.85
N GLN A 39 28.69 9.55 7.05
CA GLN A 39 29.26 10.60 6.18
C GLN A 39 30.79 10.48 6.03
N ASN A 40 31.49 9.98 7.07
CA ASN A 40 32.96 9.83 7.09
C ASN A 40 33.48 8.41 6.78
N THR A 41 32.64 7.52 6.24
CA THR A 41 33.08 6.14 5.88
C THR A 41 33.54 6.04 4.43
N LYS A 42 34.52 5.15 4.17
CA LYS A 42 35.05 4.86 2.84
C LYS A 42 33.93 4.33 1.92
N ASP A 43 33.95 4.73 0.66
CA ASP A 43 32.88 4.39 -0.29
C ASP A 43 32.76 2.87 -0.54
N GLU A 44 33.86 2.13 -0.42
CA GLU A 44 33.87 0.66 -0.45
C GLU A 44 33.07 0.03 0.70
N THR A 45 33.07 0.66 1.88
CA THR A 45 32.31 0.19 3.06
C THR A 45 30.81 0.46 2.88
N LYS A 46 30.47 1.59 2.26
CA LYS A 46 29.08 1.90 1.89
C LYS A 46 28.55 0.88 0.88
N GLU A 47 29.33 0.60 -0.16
CA GLU A 47 28.98 -0.40 -1.18
C GLU A 47 28.85 -1.80 -0.58
N TRP A 48 29.78 -2.21 0.30
CA TRP A 48 29.70 -3.49 1.02
C TRP A 48 28.44 -3.58 1.89
N LEU A 49 28.11 -2.54 2.65
CA LEU A 49 26.92 -2.53 3.51
C LEU A 49 25.65 -2.57 2.67
N MET A 50 25.60 -1.81 1.58
CA MET A 50 24.50 -1.82 0.62
C MET A 50 24.33 -3.22 0.02
N GLN A 51 25.40 -3.87 -0.42
CA GLN A 51 25.33 -5.24 -0.93
C GLN A 51 24.93 -6.25 0.13
N LYS A 52 25.35 -6.07 1.39
CA LYS A 52 24.94 -6.94 2.51
C LYS A 52 23.44 -6.78 2.81
N ILE A 53 22.93 -5.56 2.80
CA ILE A 53 21.51 -5.25 2.99
C ILE A 53 20.69 -5.81 1.83
N VAL A 54 21.13 -5.60 0.58
CA VAL A 54 20.48 -6.12 -0.63
C VAL A 54 20.49 -7.64 -0.67
N GLY A 55 21.62 -8.28 -0.36
CA GLY A 55 21.76 -9.73 -0.30
C GLY A 55 20.91 -10.36 0.80
N LYS A 56 20.82 -9.71 1.98
CA LYS A 56 19.96 -10.16 3.09
C LYS A 56 18.47 -9.92 2.79
N LYS A 57 18.13 -8.86 2.03
CA LYS A 57 16.77 -8.60 1.53
C LYS A 57 16.33 -9.64 0.49
N LYS A 58 17.23 -10.04 -0.41
CA LYS A 58 16.93 -10.99 -1.49
C LYS A 58 16.88 -12.45 -1.03
N ASN A 59 17.83 -12.86 -0.18
CA ASN A 59 18.03 -14.29 0.17
C ASN A 59 18.01 -14.59 1.68
N GLY A 60 17.80 -13.59 2.55
CA GLY A 60 17.94 -13.79 4.00
C GLY A 60 16.85 -14.64 4.64
N GLU A 61 15.64 -14.64 4.07
CA GLU A 61 14.48 -15.41 4.59
C GLU A 61 14.09 -16.58 3.68
N ASN A 62 14.63 -16.64 2.46
CA ASN A 62 14.42 -17.71 1.47
C ASN A 62 12.96 -18.19 1.36
N HIS A 63 12.04 -17.25 1.13
CA HIS A 63 10.61 -17.55 0.96
C HIS A 63 10.38 -18.47 -0.25
N ARG A 64 9.60 -19.54 -0.05
CA ARG A 64 9.29 -20.52 -1.12
C ARG A 64 8.28 -20.01 -2.13
N LEU A 65 7.33 -19.18 -1.68
CA LEU A 65 6.23 -18.63 -2.49
C LEU A 65 6.37 -17.11 -2.59
N GLU A 66 6.09 -16.55 -3.76
CA GLU A 66 6.09 -15.10 -3.98
C GLU A 66 5.11 -14.38 -3.03
N SER A 67 3.93 -14.95 -2.79
CA SER A 67 2.96 -14.42 -1.84
C SER A 67 3.51 -14.31 -0.41
N SER A 68 4.33 -15.27 0.02
CA SER A 68 4.99 -15.22 1.33
C SER A 68 6.04 -14.11 1.37
N TYR A 69 6.86 -13.99 0.33
CA TYR A 69 7.84 -12.92 0.21
C TYR A 69 7.17 -11.53 0.27
N GLN A 70 6.13 -11.33 -0.54
CA GLN A 70 5.37 -10.09 -0.58
C GLN A 70 4.74 -9.75 0.77
N ASN A 71 4.06 -10.70 1.43
CA ASN A 71 3.45 -10.45 2.74
C ASN A 71 4.48 -9.96 3.80
N HIS A 72 5.66 -10.57 3.85
CA HIS A 72 6.72 -10.16 4.79
C HIS A 72 7.34 -8.82 4.42
N LEU A 73 7.53 -8.56 3.12
CA LEU A 73 8.03 -7.29 2.63
C LEU A 73 7.06 -6.15 2.98
N ILE A 74 5.78 -6.32 2.63
CA ILE A 74 4.71 -5.37 2.92
C ILE A 74 4.66 -5.07 4.42
N LEU A 75 4.66 -6.09 5.28
CA LEU A 75 4.58 -5.90 6.73
C LEU A 75 5.75 -5.07 7.28
N LYS A 76 6.99 -5.32 6.83
CA LYS A 76 8.17 -4.56 7.28
C LYS A 76 8.11 -3.10 6.87
N VAL A 77 7.72 -2.85 5.62
CA VAL A 77 7.63 -1.49 5.07
C VAL A 77 6.47 -0.73 5.71
N LEU A 78 5.35 -1.43 5.95
CA LEU A 78 4.17 -0.87 6.61
C LEU A 78 4.48 -0.38 8.02
N VAL A 79 5.21 -1.15 8.85
CA VAL A 79 5.60 -0.72 10.20
C VAL A 79 6.45 0.56 10.14
N PHE A 80 7.38 0.63 9.19
CA PHE A 80 8.23 1.82 9.02
C PHE A 80 7.41 3.05 8.60
N ASN A 81 6.53 2.90 7.59
CA ASN A 81 5.66 3.99 7.15
C ASN A 81 4.68 4.42 8.24
N PHE A 82 4.13 3.49 9.00
CA PHE A 82 3.27 3.79 10.13
C PHE A 82 4.00 4.66 11.16
N LEU A 83 5.20 4.26 11.59
CA LEU A 83 5.97 5.06 12.55
C LEU A 83 6.32 6.44 12.00
N ASN A 84 6.76 6.53 10.75
CA ASN A 84 7.12 7.83 10.16
C ASN A 84 5.92 8.78 10.04
N CYS A 85 4.76 8.27 9.67
CA CYS A 85 3.56 9.08 9.48
C CYS A 85 2.88 9.44 10.81
N PHE A 86 2.83 8.52 11.77
CA PHE A 86 2.03 8.69 12.99
C PHE A 86 2.84 9.08 14.23
N ALA A 87 4.17 8.87 14.28
CA ALA A 87 4.95 9.21 15.47
C ALA A 87 4.88 10.70 15.82
N SER A 88 4.92 11.59 14.83
CA SER A 88 4.78 13.03 15.05
C SER A 88 3.38 13.39 15.58
N LEU A 89 2.32 12.76 15.06
CA LEU A 89 0.95 12.98 15.51
C LEU A 89 0.76 12.44 16.94
N PHE A 90 1.30 11.27 17.27
CA PHE A 90 1.28 10.74 18.63
C PHE A 90 2.06 11.62 19.59
N TYR A 91 3.19 12.18 19.17
CA TYR A 91 3.95 13.14 19.97
C TYR A 91 3.12 14.40 20.28
N ILE A 92 2.46 14.97 19.27
CA ILE A 92 1.58 16.13 19.46
C ILE A 92 0.40 15.77 20.38
N ALA A 93 -0.22 14.61 20.17
CA ALA A 93 -1.40 14.17 20.89
C ALA A 93 -1.13 13.88 22.37
N PHE A 94 -0.08 13.10 22.67
CA PHE A 94 0.13 12.51 23.99
C PHE A 94 1.23 13.17 24.80
N ILE A 95 2.23 13.80 24.15
CA ILE A 95 3.33 14.47 24.83
C ILE A 95 3.08 15.97 24.93
N LEU A 96 2.75 16.63 23.81
CA LEU A 96 2.45 18.06 23.81
C LEU A 96 1.02 18.37 24.29
N VAL A 97 0.09 17.43 24.10
CA VAL A 97 -1.34 17.58 24.45
C VAL A 97 -1.98 18.81 23.80
N ASP A 98 -1.53 19.17 22.60
CA ASP A 98 -2.07 20.30 21.83
C ASP A 98 -3.07 19.79 20.77
N MET A 99 -4.34 19.74 21.17
CA MET A 99 -5.42 19.29 20.29
C MET A 99 -5.67 20.23 19.11
N LYS A 100 -5.30 21.52 19.23
CA LYS A 100 -5.46 22.48 18.13
C LYS A 100 -4.40 22.23 17.06
N LEU A 101 -3.13 22.07 17.48
CA LEU A 101 -2.05 21.70 16.59
C LEU A 101 -2.33 20.34 15.92
N LEU A 102 -2.82 19.36 16.69
CA LEU A 102 -3.17 18.04 16.16
C LEU A 102 -4.24 18.13 15.05
N ARG A 103 -5.31 18.90 15.26
CA ARG A 103 -6.35 19.13 14.24
C ARG A 103 -5.78 19.80 12.99
N GLN A 104 -4.92 20.80 13.16
CA GLN A 104 -4.29 21.50 12.03
C GLN A 104 -3.38 20.56 11.24
N SER A 105 -2.51 19.80 11.93
CA SER A 105 -1.65 18.81 11.29
C SER A 105 -2.45 17.74 10.53
N LEU A 106 -3.52 17.21 11.13
CA LEU A 106 -4.42 16.25 10.46
C LEU A 106 -5.12 16.86 9.24
N ALA A 107 -5.62 18.09 9.35
CA ALA A 107 -6.25 18.77 8.22
C ALA A 107 -5.26 19.01 7.07
N THR A 108 -4.03 19.43 7.38
CA THR A 108 -2.97 19.59 6.37
C THR A 108 -2.63 18.27 5.70
N LEU A 109 -2.46 17.18 6.47
CA LEU A 109 -2.17 15.86 5.89
C LEU A 109 -3.32 15.32 5.03
N LEU A 110 -4.57 15.48 5.47
CA LEU A 110 -5.73 14.97 4.75
C LEU A 110 -6.15 15.82 3.54
N ILE A 111 -5.84 17.12 3.53
CA ILE A 111 -6.23 18.00 2.42
C ILE A 111 -5.04 18.25 1.50
N THR A 112 -3.92 18.73 2.05
CA THR A 112 -2.78 19.16 1.25
C THR A 112 -2.05 17.97 0.65
N SER A 113 -1.75 16.93 1.44
CA SER A 113 -1.05 15.77 0.90
C SER A 113 -1.91 15.04 -0.13
N GLN A 114 -3.22 14.95 0.09
CA GLN A 114 -4.12 14.30 -0.85
C GLN A 114 -4.22 15.02 -2.20
N VAL A 115 -4.35 16.35 -2.20
CA VAL A 115 -4.36 17.14 -3.45
C VAL A 115 -3.02 17.01 -4.19
N LEU A 116 -1.91 17.02 -3.46
CA LEU A 116 -0.57 16.86 -4.05
C LEU A 116 -0.38 15.46 -4.62
N ASN A 117 -0.77 14.42 -3.88
CA ASN A 117 -0.69 13.03 -4.32
C ASN A 117 -1.49 12.85 -5.61
N GLN A 118 -2.75 13.31 -5.63
CA GLN A 118 -3.59 13.21 -6.82
C GLN A 118 -2.96 13.86 -8.07
N PHE A 119 -2.30 15.01 -7.88
CA PHE A 119 -1.61 15.68 -8.97
C PHE A 119 -0.39 14.90 -9.46
N VAL A 120 0.46 14.43 -8.54
CA VAL A 120 1.71 13.72 -8.86
C VAL A 120 1.45 12.32 -9.40
N GLU A 121 0.40 11.66 -8.94
CA GLU A 121 0.09 10.27 -9.27
C GLU A 121 -0.74 10.10 -10.54
N ALA A 122 -1.71 11.00 -10.77
CA ALA A 122 -2.60 10.87 -11.90
C ALA A 122 -2.43 12.00 -12.92
N ALA A 123 -2.58 13.26 -12.50
CA ALA A 123 -2.67 14.38 -13.43
C ALA A 123 -1.37 14.60 -14.22
N LEU A 124 -0.23 14.60 -13.52
CA LEU A 124 1.09 14.82 -14.12
C LEU A 124 1.49 13.65 -15.04
N PRO A 125 1.44 12.38 -14.62
CA PRO A 125 1.75 11.24 -15.49
C PRO A 125 0.83 11.17 -16.71
N TYR A 126 -0.48 11.38 -16.53
CA TYR A 126 -1.42 11.42 -17.66
C TYR A 126 -1.06 12.50 -18.69
N TRP A 127 -0.72 13.70 -18.22
CA TRP A 127 -0.36 14.80 -19.12
C TRP A 127 0.96 14.54 -19.85
N LEU A 128 1.97 14.02 -19.15
CA LEU A 128 3.25 13.62 -19.75
C LEU A 128 3.04 12.52 -20.79
N GLN A 129 2.22 11.53 -20.46
CA GLN A 129 1.88 10.40 -21.30
C GLN A 129 1.12 10.84 -22.56
N LYS A 130 0.12 11.72 -22.42
CA LYS A 130 -0.62 12.32 -23.54
C LYS A 130 0.28 13.12 -24.48
N ARG A 131 1.21 13.91 -23.94
CA ARG A 131 2.20 14.66 -24.75
C ARG A 131 3.13 13.71 -25.50
N ARG A 132 3.54 12.62 -24.87
CA ARG A 132 4.38 11.61 -25.48
C ARG A 132 3.66 10.87 -26.59
N ASN A 133 2.40 10.44 -26.37
CA ASN A 133 1.60 9.75 -27.38
C ASN A 133 1.48 10.58 -28.66
N LYS A 134 1.14 11.87 -28.55
CA LYS A 134 1.14 12.79 -29.71
C LYS A 134 2.49 12.88 -30.43
N THR A 135 3.60 12.73 -29.70
CA THR A 135 4.94 12.76 -30.30
C THR A 135 5.26 11.46 -31.03
N VAL A 136 4.85 10.32 -30.48
CA VAL A 136 5.04 8.99 -31.07
C VAL A 136 4.15 8.84 -32.31
N GLU A 137 2.87 9.20 -32.25
CA GLU A 137 1.94 9.18 -33.39
C GLU A 137 2.51 9.96 -34.59
N LYS A 138 3.05 11.17 -34.35
CA LYS A 138 3.70 11.97 -35.40
C LYS A 138 4.91 11.27 -36.02
N LYS A 139 5.72 10.58 -35.22
CA LYS A 139 6.89 9.83 -35.70
C LYS A 139 6.48 8.59 -36.49
N VAL A 140 5.48 7.86 -36.04
CA VAL A 140 4.97 6.66 -36.72
C VAL A 140 4.36 7.03 -38.07
N LYS A 141 3.51 8.07 -38.13
CA LYS A 141 2.92 8.56 -39.38
C LYS A 141 3.97 9.07 -40.39
N ALA A 142 5.08 9.63 -39.91
CA ALA A 142 6.17 10.08 -40.76
C ALA A 142 6.96 8.93 -41.42
N LEU A 143 6.88 7.70 -40.90
CA LEU A 143 7.64 6.55 -41.41
C LEU A 143 7.03 5.90 -42.67
N GLN A 144 5.79 6.27 -43.06
CA GLN A 144 5.10 5.78 -44.29
C GLN A 144 5.22 4.25 -44.52
N ILE A 145 5.07 3.45 -43.46
CA ILE A 145 5.19 1.99 -43.52
C ILE A 145 3.83 1.40 -43.97
N ASP A 146 3.84 0.53 -45.00
CA ASP A 146 2.66 -0.13 -45.63
C ASP A 146 2.11 -1.34 -44.82
N THR A 147 2.73 -1.63 -43.68
CA THR A 147 2.30 -2.70 -42.75
C THR A 147 1.08 -2.26 -41.96
N ASP A 148 0.32 -3.20 -41.38
CA ASP A 148 -0.85 -2.97 -40.52
C ASP A 148 -0.57 -1.89 -39.45
N MET A 149 -0.87 -0.63 -39.80
CA MET A 149 -0.37 0.56 -39.13
C MET A 149 -0.89 0.64 -37.68
N SER A 150 -2.06 0.03 -37.43
CA SER A 150 -2.73 0.05 -36.14
C SER A 150 -1.96 -0.72 -35.06
N LEU A 151 -1.54 -1.96 -35.34
CA LEU A 151 -0.80 -2.75 -34.36
C LEU A 151 0.61 -2.19 -34.13
N PHE A 152 1.28 -1.74 -35.19
CA PHE A 152 2.62 -1.14 -35.07
C PHE A 152 2.59 0.16 -34.26
N GLU A 153 1.58 1.00 -34.45
CA GLU A 153 1.38 2.22 -33.66
C GLU A 153 1.12 1.88 -32.18
N GLN A 154 0.22 0.93 -31.90
CA GLN A 154 -0.09 0.49 -30.55
C GLN A 154 1.16 -0.03 -29.81
N VAL A 155 1.92 -0.93 -30.42
CA VAL A 155 3.13 -1.49 -29.81
C VAL A 155 4.16 -0.40 -29.53
N ASN A 156 4.33 0.59 -30.40
CA ASN A 156 5.27 1.69 -30.16
C ASN A 156 4.81 2.66 -29.07
N LEU A 157 3.49 2.88 -28.93
CA LEU A 157 2.91 3.68 -27.84
C LEU A 157 3.12 2.98 -26.49
N GLU A 158 2.76 1.70 -26.42
CA GLU A 158 2.83 0.90 -25.20
C GLU A 158 4.28 0.58 -24.81
N LYS A 159 5.19 0.36 -25.76
CA LYS A 159 6.61 0.09 -25.48
C LYS A 159 7.23 1.16 -24.57
N GLY A 160 6.85 2.42 -24.76
CA GLY A 160 7.37 3.53 -23.97
C GLY A 160 6.72 3.71 -22.60
N MET A 161 5.52 3.16 -22.34
CA MET A 161 4.76 3.39 -21.10
C MET A 161 5.50 2.84 -19.89
N ASP A 162 5.17 3.31 -18.69
CA ASP A 162 5.75 2.77 -17.48
C ASP A 162 5.02 1.48 -17.07
N THR A 163 5.69 0.62 -16.32
CA THR A 163 5.13 -0.64 -15.82
C THR A 163 4.48 -0.38 -14.46
N TYR A 164 3.30 -0.95 -14.24
CA TYR A 164 2.68 -0.93 -12.92
C TYR A 164 3.40 -1.92 -11.99
N LEU A 165 3.95 -1.43 -10.88
CA LEU A 165 4.85 -2.18 -10.00
C LEU A 165 4.14 -2.96 -8.89
N GLY A 166 2.81 -2.86 -8.82
CA GLY A 166 1.97 -3.59 -7.88
C GLY A 166 1.03 -2.67 -7.08
N THR A 167 0.15 -3.28 -6.31
CA THR A 167 -0.93 -2.62 -5.56
C THR A 167 -0.49 -2.08 -4.19
N PHE A 168 0.79 -2.19 -3.84
CA PHE A 168 1.27 -1.84 -2.51
C PHE A 168 1.06 -0.36 -2.18
N ASP A 169 1.43 0.55 -3.08
CA ASP A 169 1.28 2.00 -2.85
C ASP A 169 -0.19 2.39 -2.74
N ASP A 170 -1.04 1.83 -3.61
CA ASP A 170 -2.50 2.07 -3.61
C ASP A 170 -3.13 1.63 -2.27
N TYR A 171 -2.78 0.44 -1.77
CA TYR A 171 -3.25 -0.02 -0.46
C TYR A 171 -2.63 0.75 0.70
N LEU A 172 -1.37 1.18 0.58
CA LEU A 172 -0.68 1.96 1.62
C LEU A 172 -1.37 3.31 1.81
N GLU A 173 -1.77 3.96 0.72
CA GLU A 173 -2.52 5.21 0.79
C GLU A 173 -3.82 5.03 1.57
N LEU A 174 -4.62 4.02 1.20
CA LEU A 174 -5.86 3.69 1.91
C LEU A 174 -5.62 3.35 3.38
N PHE A 175 -4.53 2.63 3.69
CA PHE A 175 -4.16 2.27 5.05
C PHE A 175 -3.79 3.50 5.90
N LEU A 176 -2.98 4.41 5.36
CA LEU A 176 -2.61 5.65 6.05
C LEU A 176 -3.82 6.57 6.23
N GLN A 177 -4.66 6.70 5.21
CA GLN A 177 -5.89 7.48 5.29
C GLN A 177 -6.84 6.91 6.35
N PHE A 178 -7.02 5.59 6.39
CA PHE A 178 -7.78 4.91 7.43
C PHE A 178 -7.19 5.16 8.83
N GLY A 179 -5.85 5.15 8.96
CA GLY A 179 -5.18 5.48 10.21
C GLY A 179 -5.45 6.92 10.67
N TYR A 180 -5.34 7.92 9.79
CA TYR A 180 -5.62 9.32 10.13
C TYR A 180 -7.07 9.54 10.59
N VAL A 181 -8.02 8.83 9.98
CA VAL A 181 -9.44 8.91 10.35
C VAL A 181 -9.69 8.16 11.67
N SER A 182 -9.26 6.90 11.77
CA SER A 182 -9.62 6.02 12.87
C SER A 182 -8.87 6.36 14.17
N LEU A 183 -7.58 6.66 14.14
CA LEU A 183 -6.79 6.92 15.36
C LEU A 183 -7.23 8.21 16.08
N PHE A 184 -7.61 9.24 15.33
CA PHE A 184 -7.87 10.59 15.86
C PHE A 184 -9.33 11.05 15.69
N SER A 185 -10.25 10.09 15.55
CA SER A 185 -11.66 10.35 15.25
C SER A 185 -12.34 11.27 16.27
N CYS A 186 -12.04 11.11 17.56
CA CYS A 186 -12.60 11.96 18.63
C CYS A 186 -12.08 13.40 18.58
N VAL A 187 -10.90 13.63 18.00
CA VAL A 187 -10.27 14.96 17.93
C VAL A 187 -10.68 15.69 16.66
N TYR A 188 -10.72 15.01 15.52
CA TYR A 188 -11.06 15.61 14.23
C TYR A 188 -12.07 14.76 13.43
N PRO A 189 -13.36 14.75 13.81
CA PRO A 189 -14.39 13.93 13.15
C PRO A 189 -14.58 14.23 11.65
N LEU A 190 -14.31 15.48 11.24
CA LEU A 190 -14.38 15.90 9.84
C LEU A 190 -13.40 15.14 8.93
N ALA A 191 -12.38 14.48 9.50
CA ALA A 191 -11.46 13.62 8.76
C ALA A 191 -12.18 12.60 7.87
N ALA A 192 -13.24 11.97 8.39
CA ALA A 192 -13.98 10.95 7.67
C ALA A 192 -14.66 11.51 6.40
N ILE A 193 -15.19 12.72 6.47
CA ILE A 193 -15.83 13.37 5.31
C ILE A 193 -14.77 13.66 4.23
N PHE A 194 -13.62 14.20 4.62
CA PHE A 194 -12.53 14.45 3.67
C PHE A 194 -11.98 13.15 3.07
N ALA A 195 -11.87 12.08 3.85
CA ALA A 195 -11.46 10.78 3.36
C ALA A 195 -12.44 10.21 2.33
N VAL A 196 -13.75 10.34 2.55
CA VAL A 196 -14.76 9.91 1.57
C VAL A 196 -14.67 10.71 0.28
N LEU A 197 -14.55 12.04 0.37
CA LEU A 197 -14.38 12.88 -0.83
C LEU A 197 -13.13 12.51 -1.62
N ASN A 198 -12.02 12.26 -0.91
CA ASN A 198 -10.79 11.79 -1.53
C ASN A 198 -10.96 10.43 -2.19
N ASN A 199 -11.64 9.48 -1.55
CA ASN A 199 -11.81 8.14 -2.12
C ASN A 199 -12.70 8.12 -3.36
N ILE A 200 -13.65 9.06 -3.45
CA ILE A 200 -14.44 9.25 -4.67
C ILE A 200 -13.54 9.74 -5.81
N THR A 201 -12.68 10.73 -5.58
CA THR A 201 -11.74 11.19 -6.61
C THR A 201 -10.72 10.10 -6.95
N GLU A 202 -10.26 9.36 -5.94
CA GLU A 202 -9.23 8.35 -6.07
C GLU A 202 -9.68 7.16 -6.94
N MET A 203 -10.94 6.76 -6.81
CA MET A 203 -11.52 5.75 -7.68
C MET A 203 -11.40 6.12 -9.17
N TYR A 204 -11.55 7.40 -9.52
CA TYR A 204 -11.46 7.87 -10.91
C TYR A 204 -10.01 8.10 -11.36
N SER A 205 -9.13 8.58 -10.48
CA SER A 205 -7.71 8.74 -10.78
C SER A 205 -7.01 7.40 -10.99
N ASP A 206 -7.28 6.40 -10.15
CA ASP A 206 -6.74 5.05 -10.28
C ASP A 206 -7.21 4.39 -11.57
N ALA A 207 -8.49 4.57 -11.91
CA ALA A 207 -9.01 4.11 -13.21
C ALA A 207 -8.27 4.78 -14.37
N LEU A 208 -8.03 6.11 -14.31
CA LEU A 208 -7.26 6.84 -15.33
C LEU A 208 -5.80 6.36 -15.40
N LYS A 209 -5.18 6.12 -14.24
CA LYS A 209 -3.82 5.61 -14.08
C LYS A 209 -3.67 4.26 -14.77
N MET A 210 -4.61 3.33 -14.53
CA MET A 210 -4.62 2.00 -15.16
C MET A 210 -4.96 2.03 -16.65
N CYS A 211 -5.83 2.93 -17.09
CA CYS A 211 -6.32 2.93 -18.47
C CYS A 211 -5.45 3.75 -19.44
N SER A 212 -4.73 4.76 -18.94
CA SER A 212 -4.07 5.75 -19.80
C SER A 212 -2.62 6.07 -19.44
N VAL A 213 -2.13 5.66 -18.26
CA VAL A 213 -0.75 5.95 -17.81
C VAL A 213 0.16 4.73 -17.91
N PHE A 214 -0.25 3.59 -17.34
CA PHE A 214 0.56 2.37 -17.32
C PHE A 214 0.26 1.43 -18.48
N LYS A 215 1.23 0.56 -18.80
CA LYS A 215 0.97 -0.62 -19.63
C LYS A 215 0.04 -1.56 -18.90
N ARG A 216 -0.68 -2.39 -19.65
CA ARG A 216 -1.52 -3.45 -19.10
C ARG A 216 -0.66 -4.37 -18.20
N PRO A 217 -0.96 -4.44 -16.88
CA PRO A 217 -0.25 -5.36 -16.00
C PRO A 217 -0.64 -6.81 -16.30
N PHE A 218 0.22 -7.74 -15.94
CA PHE A 218 -0.12 -9.16 -15.96
C PHE A 218 -1.14 -9.47 -14.87
N SER A 219 -2.10 -10.35 -15.19
CA SER A 219 -3.13 -10.74 -14.23
C SER A 219 -2.56 -11.76 -13.25
N GLU A 220 -2.61 -11.43 -11.97
CA GLU A 220 -2.25 -12.34 -10.88
C GLU A 220 -3.52 -12.78 -10.13
N PRO A 221 -3.78 -14.09 -9.98
CA PRO A 221 -4.92 -14.57 -9.23
C PRO A 221 -4.72 -14.30 -7.73
N ALA A 222 -5.63 -13.53 -7.13
CA ALA A 222 -5.64 -13.24 -5.70
C ALA A 222 -6.99 -13.66 -5.09
N ALA A 223 -6.96 -14.37 -3.96
CA ALA A 223 -8.16 -14.80 -3.24
C ALA A 223 -8.63 -13.79 -2.17
N ASN A 224 -7.74 -12.88 -1.76
CA ASN A 224 -7.97 -11.87 -0.72
C ASN A 224 -6.98 -10.72 -0.88
N ILE A 225 -7.12 -9.69 -0.04
CA ILE A 225 -6.23 -8.52 0.01
C ILE A 225 -4.87 -8.80 0.69
N GLY A 226 -4.59 -10.06 1.07
CA GLY A 226 -3.34 -10.45 1.70
C GLY A 226 -3.15 -9.90 3.12
N VAL A 227 -1.91 -9.55 3.46
CA VAL A 227 -1.51 -9.04 4.79
C VAL A 227 -2.21 -7.73 5.19
N TRP A 228 -2.74 -6.98 4.21
CA TRP A 228 -3.47 -5.75 4.47
C TRP A 228 -4.66 -5.95 5.42
N GLN A 229 -5.35 -7.08 5.35
CA GLN A 229 -6.45 -7.40 6.28
C GLN A 229 -5.98 -7.36 7.73
N MET A 230 -4.85 -8.00 8.02
CA MET A 230 -4.24 -8.01 9.35
C MET A 230 -3.80 -6.58 9.76
N ALA A 231 -3.27 -5.81 8.82
CA ALA A 231 -2.87 -4.43 9.07
C ALA A 231 -4.06 -3.53 9.46
N PHE A 232 -5.16 -3.54 8.69
CA PHE A 232 -6.37 -2.77 8.99
C PHE A 232 -7.00 -3.19 10.34
N GLN A 233 -7.03 -4.48 10.64
CA GLN A 233 -7.51 -4.99 11.93
C GLN A 233 -6.64 -4.51 13.09
N THR A 234 -5.30 -4.52 12.91
CA THR A 234 -4.36 -4.03 13.92
C THR A 234 -4.53 -2.52 14.15
N MET A 235 -4.65 -1.74 13.07
CA MET A 235 -4.92 -0.31 13.15
C MET A 235 -6.22 -0.01 13.92
N THR A 236 -7.26 -0.83 13.72
CA THR A 236 -8.53 -0.69 14.45
C THR A 236 -8.36 -0.91 15.95
N VAL A 237 -7.56 -1.90 16.37
CA VAL A 237 -7.25 -2.14 17.79
C VAL A 237 -6.49 -0.95 18.38
N ILE A 238 -5.46 -0.47 17.68
CA ILE A 238 -4.69 0.71 18.11
C ILE A 238 -5.59 1.95 18.19
N SER A 239 -6.54 2.10 17.26
CA SER A 239 -7.53 3.18 17.24
C SER A 239 -8.42 3.18 18.47
N VAL A 240 -8.93 2.03 18.94
CA VAL A 240 -9.72 1.97 20.17
C VAL A 240 -8.91 2.51 21.35
N ILE A 241 -7.68 2.02 21.53
CA ILE A 241 -6.77 2.47 22.60
C ILE A 241 -6.51 3.98 22.49
N THR A 242 -6.17 4.45 21.29
CA THR A 242 -5.83 5.86 21.03
C THR A 242 -7.01 6.78 21.36
N ASN A 243 -8.22 6.46 20.89
CA ASN A 243 -9.40 7.29 21.14
C ASN A 243 -9.81 7.27 22.62
N CYS A 244 -9.73 6.13 23.31
CA CYS A 244 -10.02 6.06 24.75
C CYS A 244 -9.07 6.95 25.56
N ILE A 245 -7.77 6.93 25.26
CA ILE A 245 -6.79 7.82 25.90
C ILE A 245 -7.10 9.29 25.59
N LEU A 246 -7.38 9.63 24.32
CA LEU A 246 -7.72 11.00 23.92
C LEU A 246 -8.97 11.54 24.62
N ILE A 247 -10.01 10.70 24.77
CA ILE A 247 -11.21 11.05 25.53
C ILE A 247 -10.86 11.29 27.01
N GLY A 248 -10.08 10.40 27.63
CA GLY A 248 -9.62 10.56 29.01
C GLY A 248 -8.78 11.81 29.26
N MET A 249 -8.02 12.26 28.25
CA MET A 249 -7.24 13.50 28.31
C MET A 249 -8.06 14.76 28.02
N SER A 250 -9.31 14.62 27.58
CA SER A 250 -10.15 15.79 27.27
C SER A 250 -10.46 16.61 28.53
N PRO A 251 -10.48 17.95 28.45
CA PRO A 251 -10.78 18.80 29.61
C PRO A 251 -12.21 18.59 30.12
N GLN A 252 -13.15 18.21 29.22
CA GLN A 252 -14.54 17.95 29.58
C GLN A 252 -14.68 16.74 30.50
N ILE A 253 -13.96 15.65 30.22
CA ILE A 253 -13.98 14.45 31.05
C ILE A 253 -13.17 14.65 32.33
N ASN A 254 -12.01 15.33 32.25
CA ASN A 254 -11.24 15.66 33.45
C ASN A 254 -12.01 16.54 34.44
N ALA A 255 -12.90 17.42 33.95
CA ALA A 255 -13.75 18.25 34.80
C ALA A 255 -14.81 17.45 35.59
N LEU A 256 -15.15 16.23 35.15
CA LEU A 256 -16.07 15.35 35.88
C LEU A 256 -15.42 14.64 37.07
N PHE A 257 -14.08 14.54 37.08
CA PHE A 257 -13.30 13.86 38.12
C PHE A 257 -12.18 14.77 38.67
N PRO A 258 -12.52 15.92 39.30
CA PRO A 258 -11.52 16.88 39.77
C PRO A 258 -10.62 16.32 40.88
N ASP A 259 -11.17 15.47 41.76
CA ASP A 259 -10.50 15.04 42.99
C ASP A 259 -9.72 13.72 42.84
N SER A 260 -10.12 12.84 41.91
CA SER A 260 -9.58 11.48 41.79
C SER A 260 -9.24 11.10 40.35
N LYS A 261 -7.99 11.37 39.94
CA LYS A 261 -7.49 10.98 38.61
C LYS A 261 -7.38 9.46 38.44
N SER A 262 -7.21 8.71 39.53
CA SER A 262 -7.17 7.24 39.51
C SER A 262 -8.51 6.65 39.07
N GLU A 263 -9.63 7.19 39.54
CA GLU A 263 -10.96 6.74 39.14
C GLU A 263 -11.20 6.97 37.66
N LEU A 264 -10.80 8.14 37.14
CA LEU A 264 -10.87 8.44 35.71
C LEU A 264 -10.10 7.41 34.88
N ILE A 265 -8.85 7.09 35.25
CA ILE A 265 -8.04 6.11 34.52
C ILE A 265 -8.72 4.73 34.52
N ILE A 266 -9.25 4.28 35.67
CA ILE A 266 -9.95 3.00 35.77
C ILE A 266 -11.18 2.97 34.85
N ILE A 267 -11.98 4.04 34.83
CA ILE A 267 -13.15 4.14 33.97
C ILE A 267 -12.76 4.12 32.49
N VAL A 268 -11.70 4.84 32.10
CA VAL A 268 -11.21 4.86 30.72
C VAL A 268 -10.72 3.47 30.29
N VAL A 269 -9.95 2.79 31.14
CA VAL A 269 -9.46 1.42 30.88
C VAL A 269 -10.62 0.42 30.80
N LEU A 270 -11.63 0.55 31.66
CA LEU A 270 -12.83 -0.28 31.60
C LEU A 270 -13.62 -0.06 30.30
N ALA A 271 -13.79 1.20 29.89
CA ALA A 271 -14.44 1.55 28.64
C ALA A 271 -13.66 1.03 27.42
N GLU A 272 -12.33 1.08 27.46
CA GLU A 272 -11.43 0.52 26.44
C GLU A 272 -11.61 -1.00 26.32
N HIS A 273 -11.57 -1.74 27.44
CA HIS A 273 -11.77 -3.19 27.43
C HIS A 273 -13.17 -3.58 26.93
N LEU A 274 -14.21 -2.80 27.29
CA LEU A 274 -15.56 -3.02 26.78
C LEU A 274 -15.63 -2.81 25.26
N ALA A 275 -15.02 -1.73 24.74
CA ALA A 275 -14.98 -1.44 23.31
C ALA A 275 -14.22 -2.52 22.54
N LEU A 276 -13.07 -2.99 23.06
CA LEU A 276 -12.33 -4.10 22.48
C LEU A 276 -13.13 -5.40 22.52
N ALA A 277 -13.80 -5.71 23.63
CA ALA A 277 -14.65 -6.89 23.75
C ALA A 277 -15.78 -6.87 22.71
N VAL A 278 -16.46 -5.72 22.53
CA VAL A 278 -17.48 -5.54 21.49
C VAL A 278 -16.87 -5.74 20.09
N LYS A 279 -15.69 -5.17 19.81
CA LYS A 279 -15.00 -5.35 18.52
C LYS A 279 -14.69 -6.83 18.25
N PHE A 280 -14.15 -7.55 19.21
CA PHE A 280 -13.80 -8.96 19.05
C PHE A 280 -15.03 -9.85 18.95
N LEU A 281 -16.08 -9.54 19.73
CA LEU A 281 -17.37 -10.21 19.63
C LEU A 281 -17.97 -10.03 18.24
N MET A 282 -18.00 -8.81 17.71
CA MET A 282 -18.49 -8.54 16.35
C MET A 282 -17.66 -9.28 15.29
N SER A 283 -16.34 -9.35 15.48
CA SER A 283 -15.45 -10.10 14.58
C SER A 283 -15.67 -11.62 14.65
N TYR A 284 -16.16 -12.12 15.79
CA TYR A 284 -16.47 -13.55 15.98
C TYR A 284 -17.88 -13.90 15.47
N VAL A 285 -18.86 -13.02 15.67
CA VAL A 285 -20.25 -13.22 15.28
C VAL A 285 -20.43 -13.14 13.76
N ILE A 286 -19.69 -12.25 13.10
CA ILE A 286 -19.77 -12.07 11.65
C ILE A 286 -18.84 -13.09 10.99
N ALA A 287 -19.42 -14.08 10.31
CA ALA A 287 -18.65 -15.07 9.56
C ALA A 287 -17.92 -14.43 8.35
N ASP A 288 -16.65 -14.79 8.15
CA ASP A 288 -15.83 -14.27 7.04
C ASP A 288 -16.38 -14.60 5.65
N LYS A 289 -17.12 -15.70 5.52
CA LYS A 289 -17.71 -16.17 4.26
C LYS A 289 -19.24 -16.22 4.37
N PRO A 290 -19.99 -15.68 3.40
CA PRO A 290 -21.44 -15.82 3.36
C PRO A 290 -21.88 -17.29 3.28
N CYS A 291 -23.07 -17.61 3.82
CA CYS A 291 -23.61 -18.97 3.87
C CYS A 291 -23.67 -19.65 2.48
N ASP A 292 -24.12 -18.92 1.45
CA ASP A 292 -24.23 -19.47 0.09
C ASP A 292 -22.87 -19.91 -0.49
N ILE A 293 -21.80 -19.19 -0.14
CA ILE A 293 -20.44 -19.53 -0.55
C ILE A 293 -19.94 -20.74 0.23
N GLN A 294 -20.25 -20.83 1.53
CA GLN A 294 -19.89 -22.00 2.33
C GLN A 294 -20.55 -23.28 1.81
N ILE A 295 -21.84 -23.22 1.46
CA ILE A 295 -22.56 -24.37 0.89
C ILE A 295 -21.95 -24.78 -0.46
N LYS A 296 -21.60 -23.83 -1.32
CA LYS A 296 -20.94 -24.13 -2.60
C LYS A 296 -19.57 -24.77 -2.41
N LEU A 297 -18.76 -24.27 -1.48
CA LEU A 297 -17.46 -24.86 -1.16
C LEU A 297 -17.61 -26.27 -0.57
N ALA A 298 -18.56 -26.47 0.35
CA ALA A 298 -18.85 -27.77 0.94
C ALA A 298 -19.34 -28.79 -0.10
N ARG A 299 -20.14 -28.35 -1.08
CA ARG A 299 -20.56 -29.20 -2.21
C ARG A 299 -19.37 -29.62 -3.07
N LEU A 300 -18.51 -28.67 -3.45
CA LEU A 300 -17.31 -28.96 -4.24
C LEU A 300 -16.37 -29.92 -3.51
N GLU A 301 -16.20 -29.75 -2.20
CA GLU A 301 -15.42 -30.66 -1.36
C GLU A 301 -16.03 -32.06 -1.33
N PHE A 302 -17.35 -32.15 -1.13
CA PHE A 302 -18.08 -33.43 -1.15
C PHE A 302 -17.93 -34.17 -2.49
N GLU A 303 -18.13 -33.47 -3.62
CA GLU A 303 -17.97 -34.04 -4.97
C GLU A 303 -16.52 -34.53 -5.20
N SER A 304 -15.52 -33.80 -4.69
CA SER A 304 -14.12 -34.22 -4.79
C SER A 304 -13.82 -35.50 -4.01
N LEU A 305 -14.42 -35.65 -2.83
CA LEU A 305 -14.29 -36.85 -2.00
C LEU A 305 -15.01 -38.06 -2.62
N GLU A 306 -16.17 -37.83 -3.23
CA GLU A 306 -16.91 -38.87 -3.93
C GLU A 306 -16.13 -39.36 -5.17
N ALA A 307 -15.54 -38.45 -5.95
CA ALA A 307 -14.68 -38.80 -7.07
C ALA A 307 -13.46 -39.62 -6.64
N LEU A 308 -12.82 -39.25 -5.53
CA LEU A 308 -11.70 -40.01 -4.95
C LEU A 308 -12.13 -41.42 -4.52
N LYS A 309 -13.28 -41.54 -3.86
CA LYS A 309 -13.84 -42.83 -3.45
C LYS A 309 -14.12 -43.72 -4.65
N GLN A 310 -14.68 -43.18 -5.72
CA GLN A 310 -14.93 -43.93 -6.96
C GLN A 310 -13.62 -44.39 -7.61
N GLN A 311 -12.57 -43.57 -7.61
CA GLN A 311 -11.25 -43.97 -8.11
C GLN A 311 -10.65 -45.11 -7.28
N GLN A 312 -10.73 -45.04 -5.95
CA GLN A 312 -10.23 -46.11 -5.07
C GLN A 312 -10.97 -47.42 -5.28
N ILE A 313 -12.30 -47.39 -5.44
CA ILE A 313 -13.10 -48.58 -5.73
C ILE A 313 -12.69 -49.21 -7.06
N LYS A 314 -12.48 -48.39 -8.10
CA LYS A 314 -12.02 -48.88 -9.41
C LYS A 314 -10.65 -49.54 -9.32
N LEU A 315 -9.69 -48.90 -8.65
CA LEU A 315 -8.34 -49.46 -8.45
C LEU A 315 -8.36 -50.77 -7.66
N ALA A 316 -9.18 -50.85 -6.60
CA ALA A 316 -9.34 -52.08 -5.83
C ALA A 316 -9.92 -53.22 -6.69
N ALA A 317 -10.93 -52.93 -7.51
CA ALA A 317 -11.54 -53.90 -8.41
C ALA A 317 -10.57 -54.37 -9.52
N GLU A 318 -9.67 -53.51 -9.99
CA GLU A 318 -8.61 -53.86 -10.93
C GLU A 318 -7.56 -54.77 -10.28
N SER A 319 -7.10 -54.43 -9.06
CA SER A 319 -6.13 -55.25 -8.32
C SER A 319 -6.63 -56.68 -8.03
N LEU A 320 -7.93 -56.84 -7.78
CA LEU A 320 -8.57 -58.15 -7.58
C LEU A 320 -8.74 -58.96 -8.86
N LYS A 321 -8.66 -58.32 -10.03
CA LYS A 321 -8.70 -59.03 -11.33
C LYS A 321 -7.31 -59.47 -11.80
N GLU A 322 -6.26 -58.83 -11.30
CA GLU A 322 -4.86 -59.18 -11.62
C GLU A 322 -4.29 -60.26 -10.69
N SER A 323 -4.93 -60.52 -9.54
CA SER A 323 -4.62 -61.60 -8.59
C SER A 323 -5.36 -62.90 -8.90
#